data_AF-W2LIH6-F1
#
_entry.id   AF-W2LIH6-F1
#
_cell.length_a   1.000
_cell.length_b   1.000
_cell.length_c   1.000
_cell.angle_alpha   90.00
_cell.angle_beta   90.00
_cell.angle_gamma   90.00
#
_symmetry.space_group_name_H-M   'P 1'
#
loop_
_entity.id
_entity.type
_entity.pdbx_description
1 polymer ?
#
loop_
_entity_poly.entity_id
_entity_poly.type
_entity_poly.pdbx_seq_one_letter_code
_entity_poly.pdbx_strand_id
1 'polypeptide(L)'
;MEALDARVGEVLGNTTARATKYVYIRALAHFVDWLYGHTDGSHRVVLFTRSFLELEQINNDTITQWFDRVPLTSPINLSVLTTKDCMRYLTLLEQRGVSGKSTFGNARSALVYLYSMTELPRLSDFDTHMRRFFKGLYHTVAQVAQGSNERLREDKEPFSFSIYRVVAKSLIQSS
;
A
#
# COMPACT_ATOMS: atom_id res chain seq x y z
N MET A 1 -15.30 23.38 28.31
CA MET A 1 -14.22 22.43 27.96
C MET A 1 -14.80 21.37 27.04
N GLU A 2 -15.81 20.62 27.48
CA GLU A 2 -16.52 19.59 26.70
C GLU A 2 -17.05 20.02 25.30
N ALA A 3 -17.65 21.21 25.18
CA ALA A 3 -18.09 21.73 23.88
C ALA A 3 -16.92 22.08 22.92
N LEU A 4 -15.77 22.46 23.48
CA LEU A 4 -14.57 22.73 22.70
C LEU A 4 -13.91 21.41 22.27
N ASP A 5 -13.88 20.42 23.16
CA ASP A 5 -13.36 19.07 22.87
C ASP A 5 -14.20 18.37 21.80
N ALA A 6 -15.53 18.51 21.85
CA ALA A 6 -16.43 18.02 20.80
C ALA A 6 -16.16 18.69 19.45
N ARG A 7 -15.90 20.01 19.44
CA ARG A 7 -15.57 20.76 18.22
C ARG A 7 -14.19 20.36 17.67
N VAL A 8 -13.21 20.11 18.53
CA VAL A 8 -11.90 19.58 18.13
C VAL A 8 -12.08 18.21 17.48
N GLY A 9 -12.87 17.32 18.07
CA GLY A 9 -13.21 16.02 17.49
C GLY A 9 -13.91 16.13 16.12
N GLU A 10 -14.83 17.08 15.95
CA GLU A 10 -15.50 17.34 14.68
C GLU A 10 -14.52 17.83 13.60
N VAL A 11 -13.63 18.78 13.94
CA VAL A 11 -12.62 19.31 13.01
C VAL A 11 -11.63 18.23 12.60
N LEU A 12 -11.18 17.40 13.56
CA LEU A 12 -10.33 16.23 13.29
C LEU A 12 -11.05 15.18 12.42
N GLY A 13 -12.36 14.98 12.63
CA GLY A 13 -13.17 14.08 11.81
C GLY A 13 -13.34 14.54 10.35
N ASN A 14 -13.22 15.85 10.09
CA ASN A 14 -13.41 16.47 8.78
C ASN A 14 -12.12 16.54 7.92
N THR A 15 -10.98 16.06 8.41
CA THR A 15 -9.70 16.15 7.68
C THR A 15 -9.62 15.24 6.45
N THR A 16 -10.53 14.28 6.30
CA THR A 16 -10.51 13.32 5.18
C THR A 16 -11.90 13.17 4.59
N ALA A 17 -12.02 13.44 3.30
CA ALA A 17 -13.28 13.29 2.57
C ALA A 17 -13.81 11.84 2.71
N ARG A 18 -15.14 11.68 2.77
CA ARG A 18 -15.79 10.37 2.98
C ARG A 18 -15.36 9.30 1.96
N ALA A 19 -15.21 9.67 0.70
CA ALA A 19 -14.74 8.78 -0.36
C ALA A 19 -13.30 8.30 -0.10
N THR A 20 -12.43 9.19 0.36
CA THR A 20 -11.05 8.88 0.72
C THR A 20 -10.98 8.00 1.96
N LYS A 21 -11.82 8.26 2.97
CA LYS A 21 -11.96 7.41 4.16
C LYS A 21 -12.32 5.97 3.79
N TYR A 22 -13.26 5.79 2.86
CA TYR A 22 -13.64 4.46 2.38
C TYR A 22 -12.49 3.71 1.71
N VAL A 23 -11.69 4.38 0.88
CA VAL A 23 -10.48 3.79 0.27
C VAL A 23 -9.48 3.37 1.35
N TYR A 24 -9.28 4.20 2.37
CA TYR A 24 -8.35 3.89 3.47
C TYR A 24 -8.84 2.72 4.33
N ILE A 25 -10.12 2.68 4.66
CA ILE A 25 -10.71 1.57 5.43
C ILE A 25 -10.54 0.25 4.68
N ARG A 26 -10.84 0.20 3.38
CA ARG A 26 -10.62 -1.02 2.58
C ARG A 26 -9.15 -1.43 2.54
N ALA A 27 -8.24 -0.47 2.36
CA ALA A 27 -6.81 -0.75 2.37
C ALA A 27 -6.33 -1.27 3.74
N LEU A 28 -6.88 -0.72 4.83
CA LEU A 28 -6.61 -1.18 6.20
C LEU A 28 -7.20 -2.56 6.47
N ALA A 29 -8.39 -2.86 5.96
CA ALA A 29 -9.01 -4.17 6.11
C ALA A 29 -8.11 -5.27 5.51
N HIS A 30 -7.63 -5.06 4.28
CA HIS A 30 -6.69 -5.98 3.65
C HIS A 30 -5.36 -6.10 4.40
N PHE A 31 -4.87 -5.00 4.97
CA PHE A 31 -3.65 -5.02 5.78
C PHE A 31 -3.82 -5.83 7.06
N VAL A 32 -4.90 -5.59 7.81
CA VAL A 32 -5.22 -6.27 9.07
C VAL A 32 -5.48 -7.77 8.83
N ASP A 33 -6.24 -8.09 7.79
CA ASP A 33 -6.53 -9.48 7.37
C ASP A 33 -5.24 -10.23 7.04
N TRP A 34 -4.37 -9.61 6.24
CA TRP A 34 -3.04 -10.15 5.95
C TRP A 34 -2.22 -10.34 7.23
N LEU A 35 -2.14 -9.31 8.06
CA LEU A 35 -1.34 -9.31 9.28
C LEU A 35 -1.80 -10.40 10.23
N TYR A 36 -3.11 -10.58 10.39
CA TYR A 36 -3.69 -11.64 11.20
C TYR A 36 -3.31 -13.02 10.65
N GLY A 37 -3.50 -13.25 9.35
CA GLY A 37 -3.18 -14.53 8.71
C GLY A 37 -1.69 -14.90 8.75
N HIS A 38 -0.79 -13.92 8.77
CA HIS A 38 0.67 -14.12 8.67
C HIS A 38 1.42 -13.96 10.00
N THR A 39 0.71 -13.67 11.08
CA THR A 39 1.25 -13.68 12.44
C THR A 39 0.90 -15.02 13.09
N ASP A 40 1.83 -15.60 13.83
CA ASP A 40 1.59 -16.83 14.59
C ASP A 40 0.68 -16.58 15.81
N GLY A 41 0.07 -17.66 16.33
CA GLY A 41 -0.97 -17.57 17.35
C GLY A 41 -0.54 -16.84 18.63
N SER A 42 0.69 -17.04 19.12
CA SER A 42 1.16 -16.38 20.34
C SER A 42 1.43 -14.90 20.11
N HIS A 43 1.99 -14.52 18.95
CA HIS A 43 2.19 -13.12 18.62
C HIS A 43 0.88 -12.38 18.30
N ARG A 44 -0.16 -13.06 17.81
CA ARG A 44 -1.49 -12.45 17.59
C ARG A 44 -2.09 -11.88 18.86
N VAL A 45 -1.93 -12.57 19.99
CA VAL A 45 -2.46 -12.11 21.29
C VAL A 45 -1.82 -10.79 21.75
N VAL A 46 -0.59 -10.54 21.32
CA VAL A 46 0.15 -9.31 21.65
C VAL A 46 -0.13 -8.20 20.64
N LEU A 47 -0.22 -8.57 19.36
CA LEU A 47 -0.35 -7.64 18.24
C LEU A 47 -1.77 -7.11 18.03
N PHE A 48 -2.79 -7.87 18.39
CA PHE A 48 -4.19 -7.47 18.24
C PHE A 48 -4.85 -7.17 19.59
N THR A 49 -5.81 -6.27 19.59
CA THR A 49 -6.58 -5.96 20.80
C THR A 49 -7.47 -7.14 21.17
N ARG A 50 -7.70 -7.33 22.48
CA ARG A 50 -8.57 -8.41 22.98
C ARG A 50 -9.95 -8.39 22.33
N SER A 51 -10.57 -7.22 22.23
CA SER A 51 -11.90 -7.04 21.63
C SER A 51 -11.94 -7.42 20.15
N PHE A 52 -10.82 -7.28 19.42
CA PHE A 52 -10.73 -7.73 18.03
C PHE A 52 -10.58 -9.25 17.94
N LEU A 53 -9.83 -9.86 18.85
CA LEU A 53 -9.64 -11.32 18.90
C LEU A 53 -10.89 -12.09 19.34
N GLU A 54 -11.81 -11.42 20.05
CA GLU A 54 -13.11 -11.98 20.46
C GLU A 54 -14.15 -12.02 19.32
N LEU A 55 -13.81 -11.52 18.12
CA LEU A 55 -14.68 -11.65 16.95
C LEU A 55 -14.80 -13.12 16.51
N GLU A 56 -16.02 -13.57 16.26
CA GLU A 56 -16.30 -14.93 15.77
C GLU A 56 -15.62 -15.24 14.43
N GLN A 57 -15.54 -14.23 13.56
CA GLN A 57 -14.90 -14.33 12.25
C GLN A 57 -14.06 -13.09 11.96
N ILE A 58 -12.82 -13.32 11.55
CA ILE A 58 -11.89 -12.29 11.11
C ILE A 58 -11.74 -12.43 9.61
N ASN A 59 -12.35 -11.50 8.87
CA ASN A 59 -12.26 -11.37 7.43
C ASN A 59 -12.40 -9.89 7.04
N ASN A 60 -12.22 -9.58 5.75
CA ASN A 60 -12.23 -8.19 5.29
C ASN A 60 -13.55 -7.43 5.58
N ASP A 61 -14.69 -8.12 5.58
CA ASP A 61 -15.99 -7.48 5.84
C ASP A 61 -16.12 -7.13 7.32
N THR A 62 -15.77 -8.07 8.23
CA THR A 62 -15.82 -7.80 9.67
C THR A 62 -14.81 -6.75 10.09
N ILE A 63 -13.63 -6.71 9.46
CA ILE A 63 -12.63 -5.67 9.70
C ILE A 63 -13.08 -4.31 9.15
N THR A 64 -13.72 -4.26 7.99
CA THR A 64 -14.29 -3.01 7.45
C THR A 64 -15.35 -2.46 8.40
N GLN A 65 -16.25 -3.31 8.88
CA GLN A 65 -17.26 -2.95 9.88
C GLN A 65 -16.62 -2.48 11.20
N TRP A 66 -15.49 -3.07 11.60
CA TRP A 66 -14.75 -2.61 12.76
C TRP A 66 -14.32 -1.15 12.64
N PHE A 67 -13.77 -0.76 11.50
CA PHE A 67 -13.31 0.61 11.23
C PHE A 67 -14.44 1.63 11.01
N ASP A 68 -15.66 1.18 10.73
CA ASP A 68 -16.84 2.03 10.63
C ASP A 68 -17.44 2.40 12.00
N ARG A 69 -17.01 1.76 13.09
CA ARG A 69 -17.46 2.08 14.45
C ARG A 69 -16.98 3.46 14.87
N VAL A 70 -17.80 4.14 15.69
CA VAL A 70 -17.48 5.45 16.30
C VAL A 70 -17.45 5.28 17.83
N PRO A 71 -16.37 5.67 18.52
CA PRO A 71 -15.10 6.15 17.96
C PRO A 71 -14.35 5.06 17.19
N LEU A 72 -13.53 5.47 16.22
CA LEU A 72 -12.71 4.54 15.46
C LEU A 72 -11.65 3.97 16.40
N THR A 73 -11.61 2.65 16.52
CA THR A 73 -10.65 1.94 17.36
C THR A 73 -9.73 1.10 16.50
N SER A 74 -8.43 1.10 16.81
CA SER A 74 -7.50 0.22 16.11
C SER A 74 -7.70 -1.23 16.56
N PRO A 75 -7.85 -2.18 15.63
CA PRO A 75 -7.82 -3.61 15.96
C PRO A 75 -6.39 -4.07 16.33
N ILE A 76 -5.37 -3.30 15.97
CA ILE A 76 -3.95 -3.59 16.20
C ILE A 76 -3.44 -2.76 17.39
N ASN A 77 -2.63 -3.38 18.24
CA ASN A 77 -1.82 -2.69 19.22
C ASN A 77 -0.66 -1.95 18.52
N LEU A 78 -0.84 -0.66 18.26
CA LEU A 78 0.13 0.16 17.51
C LEU A 78 1.48 0.35 18.22
N SER A 79 1.56 0.08 19.53
CA SER A 79 2.84 0.10 20.26
C SER A 79 3.74 -1.08 19.93
N VAL A 80 3.14 -2.17 19.43
CA VAL A 80 3.82 -3.42 19.08
C VAL A 80 4.03 -3.54 17.57
N LEU A 81 3.14 -2.94 16.78
CA LEU A 81 3.24 -2.95 15.33
C LEU A 81 4.58 -2.35 14.88
N THR A 82 5.37 -3.11 14.11
CA THR A 82 6.68 -2.61 13.67
C THR A 82 6.59 -1.98 12.28
N THR A 83 7.51 -1.05 12.00
CA THR A 83 7.68 -0.52 10.63
C THR A 83 7.98 -1.65 9.63
N LYS A 84 8.67 -2.70 10.07
CA LYS A 84 9.04 -3.85 9.23
C LYS A 84 7.80 -4.64 8.78
N ASP A 85 6.77 -4.74 9.62
CA ASP A 85 5.52 -5.44 9.26
C ASP A 85 4.76 -4.67 8.18
N CYS A 86 4.74 -3.34 8.26
CA CYS A 86 4.20 -2.49 7.19
C CYS A 86 4.96 -2.68 5.88
N MET A 87 6.30 -2.74 5.91
CA MET A 87 7.12 -2.97 4.71
C MET A 87 6.92 -4.36 4.10
N ARG A 88 6.77 -5.39 4.93
CA ARG A 88 6.47 -6.76 4.48
C ARG A 88 5.15 -6.81 3.72
N TYR A 89 4.10 -6.19 4.26
CA TYR A 89 2.81 -6.09 3.57
C TYR A 89 2.92 -5.41 2.21
N LEU A 90 3.61 -4.26 2.15
CA LEU A 90 3.80 -3.54 0.89
C LEU A 90 4.62 -4.35 -0.12
N THR A 91 5.60 -5.12 0.33
CA THR A 91 6.37 -6.03 -0.53
C THR A 91 5.46 -7.15 -1.09
N LEU A 92 4.53 -7.69 -0.29
CA LEU A 92 3.57 -8.65 -0.80
C LEU A 92 2.68 -8.06 -1.91
N LEU A 93 2.23 -6.81 -1.76
CA LEU A 93 1.44 -6.15 -2.81
C LEU A 93 2.23 -6.11 -4.12
N GLU A 94 3.51 -5.74 -4.05
CA GLU A 94 4.41 -5.73 -5.21
C GLU A 94 4.54 -7.12 -5.86
N GLN A 95 4.78 -8.16 -5.08
CA GLN A 95 4.88 -9.55 -5.57
C GLN A 95 3.61 -10.07 -6.22
N ARG A 96 2.43 -9.58 -5.81
CA ARG A 96 1.14 -9.91 -6.42
C ARG A 96 0.88 -9.19 -7.74
N GLY A 97 1.88 -8.48 -8.28
CA GLY A 97 1.78 -7.73 -9.52
C GLY A 97 1.08 -6.38 -9.37
N VAL A 98 0.86 -5.91 -8.13
CA VAL A 98 0.35 -4.55 -7.89
C VAL A 98 1.51 -3.59 -8.16
N SER A 99 1.57 -3.01 -9.34
CA SER A 99 2.64 -2.09 -9.77
C SER A 99 2.20 -0.62 -9.79
N GLY A 100 0.94 -0.33 -9.48
CA GLY A 100 0.37 1.02 -9.53
C GLY A 100 0.89 1.91 -8.40
N LYS A 101 1.52 3.03 -8.76
CA LYS A 101 1.95 4.08 -7.79
C LYS A 101 0.79 4.53 -6.88
N SER A 102 -0.43 4.59 -7.43
CA SER A 102 -1.64 4.96 -6.69
C SER A 102 -2.01 3.94 -5.61
N THR A 103 -1.86 2.63 -5.86
CA THR A 103 -2.19 1.59 -4.87
C THR A 103 -1.22 1.61 -3.69
N PHE A 104 0.08 1.76 -3.97
CA PHE A 104 1.09 1.96 -2.92
C PHE A 104 0.88 3.26 -2.15
N GLY A 105 0.53 4.34 -2.85
CA GLY A 105 0.16 5.61 -2.23
C GLY A 105 -1.04 5.47 -1.30
N ASN A 106 -2.09 4.76 -1.74
CA ASN A 106 -3.28 4.51 -0.93
C ASN A 106 -2.97 3.65 0.30
N ALA A 107 -2.22 2.57 0.16
CA ALA A 107 -1.80 1.73 1.29
C ALA A 107 -0.95 2.52 2.30
N ARG A 108 -0.02 3.35 1.82
CA ARG A 108 0.76 4.26 2.67
C ARG A 108 -0.14 5.22 3.45
N SER A 109 -1.03 5.91 2.74
CA SER A 109 -1.90 6.91 3.35
C SER A 109 -2.87 6.28 4.34
N ALA A 110 -3.35 5.06 4.04
CA ALA A 110 -4.20 4.28 4.94
C ALA A 110 -3.46 3.91 6.24
N LEU A 111 -2.20 3.47 6.15
CA LEU A 111 -1.37 3.21 7.33
C LEU A 111 -1.14 4.49 8.15
N VAL A 112 -0.86 5.61 7.50
CA VAL A 112 -0.73 6.92 8.17
C VAL A 112 -2.04 7.31 8.85
N TYR A 113 -3.16 7.10 8.18
CA TYR A 113 -4.50 7.36 8.71
C TYR A 113 -4.79 6.56 9.98
N LEU A 114 -4.37 5.30 10.05
CA LEU A 114 -4.51 4.47 11.26
C LEU A 114 -3.82 5.09 12.50
N TYR A 115 -2.61 5.62 12.34
CA TYR A 115 -1.91 6.33 13.44
C TYR A 115 -2.60 7.65 13.78
N SER A 116 -3.01 8.43 12.78
CA SER A 116 -3.66 9.72 13.02
C SER A 116 -5.00 9.61 13.73
N MET A 117 -5.76 8.53 13.50
CA MET A 117 -7.09 8.34 14.10
C MET A 117 -7.07 7.80 15.53
N THR A 118 -5.93 7.36 16.04
CA THR A 118 -5.82 6.71 17.36
C THR A 118 -5.15 7.58 18.41
N GLU A 119 -4.78 8.81 18.05
CA GLU A 119 -4.00 9.76 18.88
C GLU A 119 -2.68 9.20 19.43
N LEU A 120 -2.27 8.02 18.97
CA LEU A 120 -1.04 7.38 19.40
C LEU A 120 0.15 7.99 18.64
N PRO A 121 1.27 8.23 19.33
CA PRO A 121 2.47 8.73 18.69
C PRO A 121 2.88 7.75 17.60
N ARG A 122 3.03 8.27 16.38
CA ARG A 122 3.62 7.54 15.27
C ARG A 122 5.00 7.03 15.72
N LEU A 123 5.33 5.78 15.40
CA LEU A 123 6.65 5.21 15.72
C LEU A 123 7.75 6.18 15.26
N SER A 124 8.68 6.51 16.15
CA SER A 124 9.87 7.28 15.79
C SER A 124 10.54 6.59 14.60
N ASP A 125 10.90 7.36 13.58
CA ASP A 125 11.50 6.90 12.32
C ASP A 125 10.59 6.18 11.31
N PHE A 126 9.28 6.02 11.58
CA PHE A 126 8.34 5.42 10.61
C PHE A 126 8.37 6.13 9.26
N ASP A 127 8.26 7.47 9.25
CA ASP A 127 8.21 8.24 8.01
C ASP A 127 9.52 8.17 7.23
N THR A 128 10.66 8.15 7.93
CA THR A 128 12.00 8.03 7.35
C THR A 128 12.17 6.67 6.68
N HIS A 129 11.87 5.59 7.41
CA HIS A 129 11.97 4.23 6.92
C HIS A 129 11.01 3.98 5.75
N MET A 130 9.73 4.36 5.88
CA MET A 130 8.75 4.20 4.81
C MET A 130 9.15 5.01 3.58
N ARG A 131 9.63 6.26 3.73
CA ARG A 131 10.13 7.07 2.61
C ARG A 131 11.28 6.37 1.87
N ARG A 132 12.27 5.83 2.59
CA ARG A 132 13.39 5.10 1.99
C ARG A 132 12.91 3.84 1.27
N PHE A 133 12.00 3.08 1.88
CA PHE A 133 11.44 1.87 1.31
C PHE A 133 10.65 2.14 0.03
N PHE A 134 9.74 3.11 0.03
CA PHE A 134 9.00 3.47 -1.18
C PHE A 134 9.90 3.95 -2.31
N LYS A 135 10.98 4.70 -1.99
CA LYS A 135 11.98 5.07 -2.99
C LYS A 135 12.60 3.82 -3.64
N GLY A 136 13.01 2.85 -2.82
CA GLY A 136 13.53 1.57 -3.32
C GLY A 136 12.51 0.80 -4.17
N LEU A 137 11.28 0.67 -3.69
CA LEU A 137 10.20 -0.02 -4.38
C LEU A 137 9.87 0.60 -5.75
N TYR A 138 9.86 1.94 -5.85
CA TYR A 138 9.69 2.62 -7.13
C TYR A 138 10.86 2.39 -8.09
N HIS A 139 12.09 2.32 -7.58
CA HIS A 139 13.25 1.95 -8.42
C HIS A 139 13.12 0.52 -8.95
N THR A 140 12.69 -0.44 -8.13
CA THR A 140 12.45 -1.82 -8.56
C THR A 140 11.37 -1.89 -9.65
N VAL A 141 10.22 -1.25 -9.44
CA VAL A 141 9.14 -1.22 -10.44
C VAL A 141 9.63 -0.57 -11.76
N ALA A 142 10.41 0.51 -11.68
CA ALA A 142 10.97 1.17 -12.86
C ALA A 142 11.98 0.27 -13.60
N GLN A 143 12.83 -0.46 -12.87
CA GLN A 143 13.79 -1.41 -13.45
C GLN A 143 13.08 -2.58 -14.12
N VAL A 144 12.04 -3.15 -13.50
CA VAL A 144 11.22 -4.20 -14.11
C VAL A 144 10.55 -3.70 -15.39
N ALA A 145 10.01 -2.48 -15.39
CA ALA A 145 9.42 -1.87 -16.59
C ALA A 145 10.45 -1.56 -17.69
N GLN A 146 11.71 -1.31 -17.33
CA GLN A 146 12.81 -1.12 -18.28
C GLN A 146 13.33 -2.45 -18.83
N GLY A 147 13.45 -3.49 -18.00
CA GLY A 147 13.81 -4.84 -18.43
C GLY A 147 12.71 -5.52 -19.25
N SER A 148 11.44 -5.28 -18.94
CA SER A 148 10.32 -5.76 -19.77
C SER A 148 10.21 -5.04 -21.12
N ASN A 149 10.84 -3.86 -21.26
CA ASN A 149 10.95 -3.13 -22.53
C ASN A 149 12.04 -3.70 -23.46
N GLU A 150 12.78 -4.76 -23.09
CA GLU A 150 13.54 -5.55 -24.06
C GLU A 150 12.63 -6.34 -25.01
N ARG A 151 11.32 -6.44 -24.73
CA ARG A 151 10.33 -6.80 -25.75
C ARG A 151 9.91 -5.55 -26.54
N LEU A 152 10.63 -5.35 -27.64
CA LEU A 152 10.31 -4.48 -28.77
C LEU A 152 10.06 -3.01 -28.40
N ARG A 153 11.14 -2.30 -28.07
CA ARG A 153 11.21 -0.90 -28.48
C ARG A 153 11.53 -0.88 -29.98
N GLU A 154 10.55 -0.48 -30.79
CA GLU A 154 10.87 0.35 -31.97
C GLU A 154 11.47 1.64 -31.42
N ASP A 155 12.77 1.59 -31.13
CA ASP A 155 13.51 2.79 -30.78
C ASP A 155 13.67 3.63 -32.04
N LYS A 156 13.72 4.95 -31.85
CA LYS A 156 13.90 5.94 -32.92
C LYS A 156 15.33 5.95 -33.48
N GLU A 157 15.94 4.80 -33.69
CA GLU A 157 17.10 4.69 -34.57
C GLU A 157 16.61 4.13 -35.90
N PRO A 158 16.50 4.95 -36.96
CA PRO A 158 16.26 4.40 -38.28
C PRO A 158 17.37 3.39 -38.54
N PHE A 159 17.02 2.16 -38.89
CA PHE A 159 17.99 1.16 -39.34
C PHE A 159 18.95 1.84 -40.30
N SER A 160 20.26 1.60 -40.13
CA SER A 160 21.26 2.24 -40.98
C SER A 160 20.89 2.04 -42.44
N PHE A 161 21.07 3.06 -43.28
CA PHE A 161 20.66 3.03 -44.69
C PHE A 161 21.23 1.81 -45.45
N SER A 162 22.34 1.26 -44.97
CA SER A 162 22.91 -0.02 -45.44
C SER A 162 21.95 -1.21 -45.30
N ILE A 163 21.19 -1.32 -44.20
CA ILE A 163 20.22 -2.40 -43.99
C ILE A 163 19.02 -2.22 -44.93
N TYR A 164 18.49 -1.00 -45.08
CA TYR A 164 17.44 -0.72 -46.06
C TYR A 164 17.86 -1.08 -47.49
N ARG A 165 19.11 -0.77 -47.86
CA ARG A 165 19.66 -1.11 -49.19
C ARG A 165 19.77 -2.63 -49.40
N VAL A 166 20.13 -3.38 -48.36
CA VAL A 166 20.22 -4.85 -48.42
C VAL A 166 18.84 -5.47 -48.54
N VAL A 167 17.87 -5.03 -47.74
CA VAL A 167 16.49 -5.54 -47.78
C VAL A 167 15.80 -5.20 -49.10
N ALA A 168 15.93 -3.96 -49.58
CA ALA A 168 15.36 -3.56 -50.87
C ALA A 168 15.97 -4.34 -52.05
N LYS A 169 17.29 -4.59 -52.04
CA LYS A 169 17.94 -5.44 -53.04
C LYS A 169 17.43 -6.88 -52.97
N SER A 170 17.29 -7.44 -51.78
CA SER A 170 16.76 -8.79 -51.59
C SER A 170 15.33 -8.92 -52.13
N LEU A 171 14.48 -7.92 -51.89
CA LEU A 171 13.10 -7.93 -52.38
C LEU A 171 13.01 -7.81 -53.90
N ILE A 172 13.86 -6.99 -54.53
CA ILE A 172 13.92 -6.85 -56.00
C ILE A 172 14.46 -8.13 -56.66
N GLN A 173 15.37 -8.85 -55.99
CA GLN A 173 15.96 -10.10 -56.48
C GLN A 173 15.09 -11.34 -56.22
N SER A 174 14.00 -11.20 -55.47
CA SER A 174 13.05 -12.27 -55.14
C SER A 174 11.78 -12.24 -56.00
N SER A 175 11.77 -11.43 -57.06
CA SER A 175 10.72 -11.33 -58.08
C SER A 175 11.20 -11.85 -59.43
#